data_AF-A0A7V3ZIA1-F1
#
_entry.id   AF-A0A7V3ZIA1-F1
#
_cell.length_a   1.000
_cell.length_b   1.000
_cell.length_c   1.000
_cell.angle_alpha   90.00
_cell.angle_beta   90.00
_cell.angle_gamma   90.00
#
_symmetry.space_group_name_H-M   'P 1'
#
loop_
_entity.id
_entity.type
_entity.pdbx_description
1 polymer ?
#
loop_
_entity_poly.entity_id
_entity_poly.type
_entity_poly.pdbx_seq_one_letter_code
_entity_poly.pdbx_strand_id
1 'polypeptide(L)'
;MRPNKTTKILILILLIIFIAGCTPREIVSVGLEIAKEQVREEAKIREEIRNRYQKAIEIEPEEEIERELHEFLRPIFNSIFGEAKLIDITYTDLPAFGIKAFVPLLTYILPRLVSEDDITKIKASIEDKGYIAKKYESIEGSILLVFGRNGDPLFGVSTTINAQEILAGGSLSKTYIELLFFDDFEDYGLGQEAPFGYWKKKGGGRIEQVVEKNKKLGKVLSFKSLGEKFGVYIDKMWENYFLQFEAKGEDVFAYFKVTKTADAGYYLYSGWMSDIKVVKFSGKDEQVIASVKRTFDYKEWSVFLIKLVGSKISIYVNGVKMIDIVDDDPLLRVGGIGFGGEDWAYVNNVRVFKVK
;
A
#
# COMPACT_ATOMS: atom_id res chain seq x y z
N MET A 1 14.74 -18.95 35.65
CA MET A 1 13.47 -18.53 35.01
C MET A 1 13.11 -17.14 35.52
N ARG A 2 13.00 -16.13 34.64
CA ARG A 2 12.53 -14.80 35.05
C ARG A 2 11.00 -14.84 35.14
N PRO A 3 10.36 -14.40 36.25
CA PRO A 3 8.91 -14.36 36.36
C PRO A 3 8.31 -13.50 35.25
N ASN A 4 7.22 -13.98 34.63
CA ASN A 4 6.53 -13.23 33.58
C ASN A 4 5.88 -11.95 34.17
N LYS A 5 5.38 -11.08 33.29
CA LYS A 5 4.81 -9.78 33.69
C LYS A 5 3.67 -9.93 34.72
N THR A 6 2.85 -10.97 34.58
CA THR A 6 1.76 -11.33 35.48
C THR A 6 2.27 -11.73 36.87
N THR A 7 3.33 -12.54 36.93
CA THR A 7 3.96 -12.94 38.20
C THR A 7 4.59 -11.76 38.93
N LYS A 8 5.17 -10.79 38.19
CA LYS A 8 5.75 -9.57 38.80
C LYS A 8 4.69 -8.63 39.36
N ILE A 9 3.55 -8.48 38.67
CA ILE A 9 2.41 -7.68 39.15
C ILE A 9 1.80 -8.33 40.40
N LEU A 10 1.64 -9.66 40.42
CA LEU A 10 1.16 -10.38 41.61
C LEU A 10 2.09 -10.19 42.82
N ILE A 11 3.41 -10.28 42.60
CA ILE A 11 4.42 -10.08 43.65
C ILE A 11 4.37 -8.64 44.18
N LEU A 12 4.22 -7.64 43.31
CA LEU A 12 4.17 -6.23 43.72
C LEU A 12 2.89 -5.92 44.51
N ILE A 13 1.75 -6.49 44.10
CA ILE A 13 0.47 -6.36 44.81
C ILE A 13 0.56 -7.04 46.17
N LEU A 14 1.12 -8.26 46.25
CA LEU A 14 1.37 -8.95 47.53
C LEU A 14 2.27 -8.13 48.46
N LEU A 15 3.26 -7.42 47.92
CA LEU A 15 4.17 -6.56 48.70
C LEU A 15 3.47 -5.31 49.25
N ILE A 16 2.67 -4.62 48.43
CA ILE A 16 1.91 -3.41 48.83
C ILE A 16 0.89 -3.76 49.92
N ILE A 17 0.26 -4.93 49.80
CA ILE A 17 -0.76 -5.41 50.71
C ILE A 17 -0.16 -5.83 52.07
N PHE A 18 1.04 -6.42 52.09
CA PHE A 18 1.75 -6.75 53.34
C PHE A 18 2.11 -5.50 54.17
N ILE A 19 2.35 -4.37 53.49
CA ILE A 19 2.72 -3.09 54.13
C ILE A 19 1.49 -2.37 54.69
N ALA A 20 0.30 -2.60 54.14
CA ALA A 20 -0.93 -1.85 54.46
C ALA A 20 -1.79 -2.46 55.60
N GLY A 21 -1.40 -3.60 56.17
CA GLY A 21 -2.16 -4.23 57.27
C GLY A 21 -3.52 -4.82 56.89
N CYS A 22 -3.75 -5.09 55.59
CA CYS A 22 -4.99 -5.73 55.11
C CYS A 22 -5.13 -7.15 55.67
N THR A 23 -6.36 -7.53 56.02
CA THR A 23 -6.67 -8.90 56.44
C THR A 23 -6.55 -9.85 55.24
N PRO A 24 -6.13 -11.12 55.42
CA PRO A 24 -6.01 -12.10 54.33
C PRO A 24 -7.25 -12.22 53.43
N ARG A 25 -8.44 -11.92 53.97
CA ARG A 25 -9.72 -11.94 53.25
C ARG A 25 -9.85 -10.78 52.24
N GLU A 26 -9.37 -9.60 52.58
CA GLU A 26 -9.37 -8.40 51.71
C GLU A 26 -8.35 -8.52 50.58
N ILE A 27 -7.21 -9.18 50.85
CA ILE A 27 -6.18 -9.51 49.85
C ILE A 27 -6.77 -10.40 48.74
N VAL A 28 -7.49 -11.44 49.16
CA VAL A 28 -8.11 -12.40 48.24
C VAL A 28 -9.22 -11.75 47.42
N SER A 29 -10.02 -10.85 48.00
CA SER A 29 -11.07 -10.15 47.26
C SER A 29 -10.51 -9.20 46.19
N VAL A 30 -9.50 -8.39 46.52
CA VAL A 30 -8.86 -7.47 45.56
C VAL A 30 -8.15 -8.25 44.45
N GLY A 31 -7.42 -9.32 44.80
CA GLY A 31 -6.78 -10.19 43.80
C GLY A 31 -7.79 -10.86 42.86
N LEU A 32 -8.95 -11.27 43.39
CA LEU A 32 -10.02 -11.86 42.59
C LEU A 32 -10.69 -10.83 41.66
N GLU A 33 -10.88 -9.59 42.11
CA GLU A 33 -11.42 -8.51 41.27
C GLU A 33 -10.46 -8.14 40.13
N ILE A 34 -9.17 -8.01 40.40
CA ILE A 34 -8.15 -7.76 39.37
C ILE A 34 -8.11 -8.89 38.34
N ALA A 35 -8.15 -10.15 38.80
CA ALA A 35 -8.19 -11.30 37.90
C ALA A 35 -9.47 -11.33 37.05
N LYS A 36 -10.63 -11.01 37.63
CA LYS A 36 -11.91 -10.91 36.89
C LYS A 36 -11.84 -9.82 35.83
N GLU A 37 -11.27 -8.66 36.15
CA GLU A 37 -11.16 -7.56 35.20
C GLU A 37 -10.19 -7.87 34.06
N GLN A 38 -9.05 -8.52 34.35
CA GLN A 38 -8.16 -9.03 33.31
C GLN A 38 -8.85 -10.03 32.38
N VAL A 39 -9.61 -10.97 32.93
CA VAL A 39 -10.38 -11.94 32.13
C VAL A 39 -11.43 -11.24 31.26
N ARG A 40 -12.08 -10.18 31.76
CA ARG A 40 -13.03 -9.38 30.97
C ARG A 40 -12.36 -8.65 29.82
N GLU A 41 -11.24 -7.99 30.07
CA GLU A 41 -10.50 -7.28 29.02
C GLU A 41 -9.94 -8.25 27.97
N GLU A 42 -9.40 -9.41 28.39
CA GLU A 42 -8.99 -10.45 27.45
C GLU A 42 -10.16 -10.98 26.62
N ALA A 43 -11.33 -11.16 27.22
CA ALA A 43 -12.53 -11.58 26.50
C ALA A 43 -12.98 -10.52 25.48
N LYS A 44 -12.94 -9.24 25.85
CA LYS A 44 -13.28 -8.13 24.96
C LYS A 44 -12.32 -8.06 23.77
N ILE A 45 -11.01 -8.14 24.02
CA ILE A 45 -9.99 -8.16 22.96
C ILE A 45 -10.20 -9.37 22.03
N ARG A 46 -10.46 -10.57 22.57
CA ARG A 46 -10.74 -11.77 21.76
C ARG A 46 -11.98 -11.59 20.88
N GLU A 47 -13.01 -10.96 21.42
CA GLU A 47 -14.25 -10.68 20.68
C GLU A 47 -14.01 -9.64 19.57
N GLU A 48 -13.25 -8.59 19.83
CA GLU A 48 -12.86 -7.60 18.83
C GLU A 48 -12.04 -8.22 17.68
N ILE A 49 -11.04 -9.05 18.00
CA ILE A 49 -10.23 -9.81 17.03
C ILE A 49 -11.13 -10.68 16.16
N ARG A 50 -12.02 -11.47 16.78
CA ARG A 50 -12.96 -12.35 16.08
C ARG A 50 -13.85 -11.55 15.13
N ASN A 51 -14.44 -10.46 15.63
CA ASN A 51 -15.34 -9.62 14.85
C ASN A 51 -14.63 -8.97 13.65
N ARG A 52 -13.38 -8.50 13.82
CA ARG A 52 -12.58 -7.96 12.71
C ARG A 52 -12.28 -9.04 11.66
N TYR A 53 -11.87 -10.24 12.08
CA TYR A 53 -11.58 -11.36 11.18
C TYR A 53 -12.82 -11.85 10.41
N GLN A 54 -13.98 -11.89 11.07
CA GLN A 54 -15.24 -12.30 10.44
C GLN A 54 -15.74 -11.28 9.40
N LYS A 55 -15.53 -9.98 9.65
CA LYS A 55 -15.91 -8.91 8.72
C LYS A 55 -14.94 -8.72 7.55
N ALA A 56 -13.73 -9.28 7.65
CA ALA A 56 -12.74 -9.19 6.60
C ALA A 56 -13.19 -9.92 5.33
N ILE A 57 -13.10 -9.21 4.20
CA ILE A 57 -13.39 -9.73 2.87
C ILE A 57 -12.08 -10.24 2.30
N GLU A 58 -12.05 -11.53 1.96
CA GLU A 58 -10.90 -12.13 1.29
C GLU A 58 -10.87 -11.69 -0.18
N ILE A 59 -9.67 -11.38 -0.68
CA ILE A 59 -9.42 -11.01 -2.07
C ILE A 59 -8.52 -12.04 -2.74
N GLU A 60 -8.64 -12.14 -4.05
CA GLU A 60 -7.81 -13.04 -4.86
C GLU A 60 -6.70 -12.25 -5.59
N PRO A 61 -5.47 -12.79 -5.67
CA PRO A 61 -4.40 -12.16 -6.44
C PRO A 61 -4.68 -12.18 -7.95
N GLU A 62 -4.40 -11.06 -8.61
CA GLU A 62 -4.72 -10.86 -10.03
C GLU A 62 -3.50 -11.04 -10.93
N GLU A 63 -2.32 -10.65 -10.44
CA GLU A 63 -1.07 -10.76 -11.17
C GLU A 63 -0.36 -12.09 -10.85
N GLU A 64 0.41 -12.61 -11.81
CA GLU A 64 1.16 -13.86 -11.63
C GLU A 64 2.12 -13.78 -10.44
N ILE A 65 2.83 -12.66 -10.30
CA ILE A 65 3.75 -12.41 -9.17
C ILE A 65 3.03 -12.36 -7.82
N GLU A 66 1.80 -11.85 -7.77
CA GLU A 66 0.98 -11.83 -6.56
C GLU A 66 0.51 -13.25 -6.21
N ARG A 67 0.04 -14.01 -7.22
CA ARG A 67 -0.39 -15.42 -7.07
C ARG A 67 0.75 -16.31 -6.60
N GLU A 68 1.92 -16.22 -7.24
CA GLU A 68 3.11 -17.01 -6.90
C GLU A 68 3.46 -16.85 -5.42
N LEU A 69 3.51 -15.60 -4.92
CA LEU A 69 3.80 -15.33 -3.52
C LEU A 69 2.67 -15.80 -2.58
N HIS A 70 1.41 -15.57 -2.98
CA HIS A 70 0.25 -15.95 -2.18
C HIS A 70 0.12 -17.47 -2.00
N GLU A 71 0.23 -18.24 -3.09
CA GLU A 71 0.12 -19.69 -3.11
C GLU A 71 1.24 -20.36 -2.31
N PHE A 72 2.43 -19.74 -2.26
CA PHE A 72 3.53 -20.22 -1.44
C PHE A 72 3.30 -19.97 0.07
N LEU A 73 2.84 -18.76 0.43
CA LEU A 73 2.75 -18.35 1.83
C LEU A 73 1.47 -18.79 2.54
N ARG A 74 0.33 -18.80 1.84
CA ARG A 74 -0.97 -19.11 2.47
C ARG A 74 -0.99 -20.47 3.16
N PRO A 75 -0.47 -21.57 2.58
CA PRO A 75 -0.43 -22.86 3.27
C PRO A 75 0.41 -22.82 4.56
N ILE A 76 1.51 -22.07 4.57
CA ILE A 76 2.38 -21.89 5.73
C ILE A 76 1.63 -21.14 6.83
N PHE A 77 0.98 -20.02 6.48
CA PHE A 77 0.21 -19.24 7.44
C PHE A 77 -0.99 -20.03 7.97
N ASN A 78 -1.70 -20.77 7.12
CA ASN A 78 -2.80 -21.64 7.56
C ASN A 78 -2.31 -22.71 8.53
N SER A 79 -1.15 -23.31 8.30
CA SER A 79 -0.56 -24.29 9.22
C SER A 79 -0.23 -23.72 10.60
N ILE A 80 0.07 -22.42 10.70
CA ILE A 80 0.50 -21.77 11.95
C ILE A 80 -0.68 -21.13 12.68
N PHE A 81 -1.62 -20.54 11.93
CA PHE A 81 -2.69 -19.71 12.44
C PHE A 81 -4.09 -20.33 12.30
N GLY A 82 -4.23 -21.45 11.57
CA GLY A 82 -5.50 -22.11 11.25
C GLY A 82 -6.03 -21.69 9.88
N GLU A 83 -6.20 -20.39 9.67
CA GLU A 83 -6.69 -19.82 8.41
C GLU A 83 -6.30 -18.33 8.32
N ALA A 84 -5.51 -17.95 7.32
CA ALA A 84 -5.16 -16.56 7.05
C ALA A 84 -5.91 -16.09 5.78
N LYS A 85 -6.53 -14.91 5.85
CA LYS A 85 -7.24 -14.30 4.72
C LYS A 85 -6.39 -13.18 4.12
N LEU A 86 -6.17 -13.22 2.80
CA LEU A 86 -5.59 -12.10 2.09
C LEU A 86 -6.64 -11.00 1.97
N ILE A 87 -6.35 -9.79 2.47
CA ILE A 87 -7.33 -8.69 2.53
C ILE A 87 -6.92 -7.46 1.74
N ASP A 88 -5.64 -7.34 1.39
CA ASP A 88 -5.15 -6.21 0.62
C ASP A 88 -3.88 -6.59 -0.15
N ILE A 89 -3.71 -6.00 -1.34
CA ILE A 89 -2.49 -6.07 -2.13
C ILE A 89 -2.16 -4.66 -2.56
N THR A 90 -1.05 -4.13 -2.04
CA THR A 90 -0.48 -2.87 -2.49
C THR A 90 0.83 -3.12 -3.22
N TYR A 91 1.33 -2.09 -3.91
CA TYR A 91 2.67 -2.11 -4.45
C TYR A 91 3.49 -1.02 -3.80
N THR A 92 4.75 -1.34 -3.52
CA THR A 92 5.62 -0.41 -2.81
C THR A 92 7.07 -0.72 -3.12
N ASP A 93 7.89 0.31 -3.01
CA ASP A 93 9.33 0.15 -2.91
C ASP A 93 9.60 -0.44 -1.53
N LEU A 94 10.19 -1.65 -1.46
CA LEU A 94 10.40 -2.37 -0.20
C LEU A 94 11.88 -2.44 0.22
N PRO A 95 12.59 -1.29 0.37
CA PRO A 95 13.94 -1.30 0.91
C PRO A 95 13.97 -1.81 2.35
N ALA A 96 12.84 -1.74 3.07
CA ALA A 96 12.67 -2.33 4.40
C ALA A 96 13.06 -3.81 4.42
N PHE A 97 12.78 -4.57 3.35
CA PHE A 97 13.08 -5.99 3.21
C PHE A 97 14.48 -6.25 2.62
N GLY A 98 15.30 -5.22 2.47
CA GLY A 98 16.57 -5.29 1.72
C GLY A 98 16.37 -5.50 0.21
N ILE A 99 15.14 -5.39 -0.28
CA ILE A 99 14.76 -5.59 -1.68
C ILE A 99 14.59 -4.22 -2.32
N LYS A 100 15.53 -3.83 -3.19
CA LYS A 100 15.47 -2.56 -3.94
C LYS A 100 14.66 -2.74 -5.23
N ALA A 101 13.42 -3.18 -5.10
CA ALA A 101 12.53 -3.40 -6.22
C ALA A 101 11.08 -3.05 -5.86
N PHE A 102 10.31 -2.70 -6.89
CA PHE A 102 8.87 -2.52 -6.79
C PHE A 102 8.20 -3.90 -6.87
N VAL A 103 7.55 -4.28 -5.78
CA VAL A 103 7.01 -5.64 -5.59
C VAL A 103 5.63 -5.56 -4.93
N PRO A 104 4.79 -6.60 -5.08
CA PRO A 104 3.53 -6.65 -4.34
C PRO A 104 3.82 -6.79 -2.83
N LEU A 105 2.96 -6.16 -2.03
CA LEU A 105 2.87 -6.29 -0.59
C LEU A 105 1.48 -6.82 -0.24
N LEU A 106 1.43 -8.08 0.17
CA LEU A 106 0.24 -8.81 0.55
C LEU A 106 -0.01 -8.62 2.04
N THR A 107 -1.21 -8.16 2.40
CA THR A 107 -1.65 -8.03 3.78
C THR A 107 -2.60 -9.16 4.14
N TYR A 108 -2.22 -9.97 5.12
CA TYR A 108 -3.04 -11.05 5.65
C TYR A 108 -3.61 -10.66 7.01
N ILE A 109 -4.90 -10.88 7.21
CA ILE A 109 -5.52 -10.86 8.54
C ILE A 109 -5.59 -12.27 9.12
N LEU A 110 -5.29 -12.36 10.41
CA LEU A 110 -5.23 -13.59 11.18
C LEU A 110 -6.43 -13.75 12.13
N PRO A 111 -6.80 -14.98 12.50
CA PRO A 111 -7.92 -15.25 13.40
C PRO A 111 -7.54 -15.05 14.88
N ARG A 112 -6.25 -14.83 15.15
CA ARG A 112 -5.68 -14.56 16.48
C ARG A 112 -4.45 -13.66 16.36
N LEU A 113 -3.99 -13.15 17.49
CA LEU A 113 -2.77 -12.35 17.54
C LEU A 113 -1.51 -13.20 17.34
N VAL A 114 -0.47 -12.55 16.78
CA VAL A 114 0.87 -13.12 16.58
C VAL A 114 1.61 -13.21 17.92
N SER A 115 2.24 -14.37 18.14
CA SER A 115 3.15 -14.63 19.26
C SER A 115 4.61 -14.75 18.81
N GLU A 116 5.54 -14.74 19.76
CA GLU A 116 6.98 -14.98 19.49
C GLU A 116 7.25 -16.36 18.86
N ASP A 117 6.49 -17.38 19.27
CA ASP A 117 6.59 -18.74 18.74
C ASP A 117 6.17 -18.80 17.27
N ASP A 118 5.16 -18.02 16.87
CA ASP A 118 4.71 -17.96 15.48
C ASP A 118 5.79 -17.43 14.54
N ILE A 119 6.55 -16.43 14.97
CA ILE A 119 7.68 -15.89 14.17
C ILE A 119 8.74 -16.96 13.95
N THR A 120 9.02 -17.76 14.98
CA THR A 120 9.95 -18.89 14.90
C THR A 120 9.44 -19.96 13.93
N LYS A 121 8.14 -20.28 13.99
CA LYS A 121 7.49 -21.23 13.07
C LYS A 121 7.48 -20.73 11.64
N ILE A 122 7.15 -19.46 11.38
CA ILE A 122 7.20 -18.86 10.03
C ILE A 122 8.59 -19.02 9.44
N LYS A 123 9.63 -18.63 10.21
CA LYS A 123 11.03 -18.77 9.79
C LYS A 123 11.35 -20.23 9.44
N ALA A 124 11.08 -21.16 10.36
CA ALA A 124 11.40 -22.57 10.17
C ALA A 124 10.65 -23.20 8.99
N SER A 125 9.35 -22.92 8.82
CA SER A 125 8.53 -23.45 7.73
C SER A 125 9.00 -22.97 6.36
N ILE A 126 9.51 -21.74 6.25
CA ILE A 126 10.05 -21.22 5.00
C ILE A 126 11.49 -21.73 4.75
N GLU A 127 12.30 -21.87 5.80
CA GLU A 127 13.64 -22.47 5.69
C GLU A 127 13.59 -23.94 5.25
N ASP A 128 12.59 -24.70 5.69
CA ASP A 128 12.32 -26.08 5.22
C ASP A 128 12.05 -26.15 3.70
N LYS A 129 11.58 -25.06 3.10
CA LYS A 129 11.44 -24.93 1.64
C LYS A 129 12.74 -24.51 0.94
N GLY A 130 13.89 -24.56 1.62
CA GLY A 130 15.20 -24.27 1.06
C GLY A 130 15.51 -22.78 0.89
N TYR A 131 14.84 -21.90 1.65
CA TYR A 131 15.19 -20.49 1.73
C TYR A 131 16.09 -20.24 2.95
N ILE A 132 16.87 -19.17 2.91
CA ILE A 132 17.69 -18.72 4.03
C ILE A 132 17.07 -17.43 4.57
N ALA A 133 16.79 -17.40 5.87
CA ALA A 133 16.18 -16.26 6.53
C ALA A 133 17.22 -15.37 7.21
N LYS A 134 17.08 -14.05 7.07
CA LYS A 134 17.72 -13.04 7.92
C LYS A 134 16.64 -12.31 8.71
N LYS A 135 16.83 -12.22 10.02
CA LYS A 135 15.90 -11.54 10.93
C LYS A 135 16.43 -10.14 11.25
N TYR A 136 15.54 -9.16 11.16
CA TYR A 136 15.75 -7.78 11.58
C TYR A 136 14.66 -7.38 12.58
N GLU A 137 15.02 -6.58 13.57
CA GLU A 137 14.07 -6.04 14.54
C GLU A 137 14.22 -4.52 14.54
N SER A 138 13.10 -3.82 14.43
CA SER A 138 13.04 -2.37 14.56
C SER A 138 13.00 -1.95 16.03
N ILE A 139 13.34 -0.69 16.30
CA ILE A 139 13.24 -0.08 17.63
C ILE A 139 11.78 -0.11 18.14
N GLU A 140 10.82 -0.06 17.22
CA GLU A 140 9.37 -0.06 17.49
C GLU A 140 8.79 -1.47 17.68
N GLY A 141 9.62 -2.51 17.66
CA GLY A 141 9.23 -3.89 17.93
C GLY A 141 8.62 -4.64 16.73
N SER A 142 8.58 -4.02 15.55
CA SER A 142 8.30 -4.74 14.31
C SER A 142 9.46 -5.66 13.96
N ILE A 143 9.12 -6.88 13.58
CA ILE A 143 10.01 -7.97 13.24
C ILE A 143 9.88 -8.25 11.76
N LEU A 144 11.03 -8.30 11.11
CA LEU A 144 11.15 -8.54 9.69
C LEU A 144 12.00 -9.78 9.44
N LEU A 145 11.46 -10.72 8.66
CA LEU A 145 12.17 -11.88 8.14
C LEU A 145 12.36 -11.73 6.64
N VAL A 146 13.60 -11.58 6.20
CA VAL A 146 13.97 -11.51 4.78
C VAL A 146 14.44 -12.88 4.34
N PHE A 147 13.82 -13.43 3.30
CA PHE A 147 14.11 -14.75 2.77
C PHE A 147 14.77 -14.64 1.39
N GLY A 148 15.80 -15.45 1.20
CA GLY A 148 16.58 -15.49 -0.02
C GLY A 148 17.04 -16.89 -0.39
N ARG A 149 17.54 -17.02 -1.62
CA ARG A 149 18.24 -18.23 -2.11
C ARG A 149 19.54 -17.80 -2.77
N ASN A 150 20.59 -18.60 -2.60
CA ASN A 150 21.92 -18.35 -3.18
C ASN A 150 22.50 -16.96 -2.86
N GLY A 151 22.16 -16.39 -1.70
CA GLY A 151 22.64 -15.08 -1.25
C GLY A 151 21.77 -13.89 -1.65
N ASP A 152 20.80 -14.06 -2.55
CA ASP A 152 19.92 -12.99 -3.02
C ASP A 152 18.62 -12.91 -2.20
N PRO A 153 18.22 -11.72 -1.69
CA PRO A 153 16.92 -11.53 -1.06
C PRO A 153 15.81 -11.55 -2.12
N LEU A 154 14.75 -12.32 -1.86
CA LEU A 154 13.66 -12.56 -2.81
C LEU A 154 12.34 -11.97 -2.32
N PHE A 155 12.01 -12.23 -1.07
CA PHE A 155 10.82 -11.69 -0.41
C PHE A 155 11.07 -11.57 1.09
N GLY A 156 10.12 -11.01 1.83
CA GLY A 156 10.09 -11.25 3.25
C GLY A 156 8.72 -11.09 3.87
N VAL A 157 8.69 -11.36 5.16
CA VAL A 157 7.50 -11.36 6.01
C VAL A 157 7.75 -10.42 7.19
N SER A 158 6.84 -9.48 7.42
CA SER A 158 6.92 -8.50 8.50
C SER A 158 5.67 -8.53 9.38
N THR A 159 5.86 -8.43 10.69
CA THR A 159 4.78 -8.36 11.67
C THR A 159 5.26 -7.78 13.01
N THR A 160 4.35 -7.59 13.95
CA THR A 160 4.64 -7.18 15.33
C THR A 160 3.99 -8.17 16.29
N ILE A 161 4.62 -8.45 17.42
CA ILE A 161 4.00 -9.29 18.47
C ILE A 161 2.70 -8.62 18.94
N ASN A 162 1.65 -9.41 19.13
CA ASN A 162 0.28 -8.97 19.42
C ASN A 162 -0.42 -8.23 18.25
N ALA A 163 0.12 -8.25 17.03
CA ALA A 163 -0.62 -7.81 15.85
C ALA A 163 -1.58 -8.89 15.36
N GLN A 164 -2.65 -8.48 14.67
CA GLN A 164 -3.57 -9.38 13.96
C GLN A 164 -3.23 -9.51 12.47
N GLU A 165 -2.22 -8.77 11.99
CA GLU A 165 -1.88 -8.72 10.57
C GLU A 165 -0.42 -9.12 10.35
N ILE A 166 -0.20 -9.78 9.21
CA ILE A 166 1.12 -10.10 8.68
C ILE A 166 1.22 -9.54 7.27
N LEU A 167 2.35 -8.89 7.00
CA LEU A 167 2.68 -8.37 5.69
C LEU A 167 3.70 -9.29 5.04
N ALA A 168 3.52 -9.60 3.76
CA ALA A 168 4.51 -10.31 2.97
C ALA A 168 4.74 -9.61 1.63
N GLY A 169 5.99 -9.31 1.29
CA GLY A 169 6.31 -8.61 0.05
C GLY A 169 7.55 -9.13 -0.64
N GLY A 170 7.53 -9.15 -1.97
CA GLY A 170 8.64 -9.64 -2.80
C GLY A 170 8.22 -10.50 -3.99
N SER A 171 9.15 -11.34 -4.45
CA SER A 171 8.97 -12.25 -5.59
C SER A 171 9.79 -13.52 -5.38
N LEU A 172 9.19 -14.70 -5.55
CA LEU A 172 9.91 -15.98 -5.43
C LEU A 172 10.80 -16.25 -6.64
N SER A 173 10.37 -15.83 -7.83
CA SER A 173 11.05 -16.06 -9.11
C SER A 173 12.14 -15.04 -9.45
N LYS A 174 12.39 -14.04 -8.58
CA LYS A 174 13.22 -12.85 -8.89
C LYS A 174 12.68 -12.03 -10.07
N THR A 175 11.47 -12.32 -10.52
CA THR A 175 10.74 -11.50 -11.48
C THR A 175 10.19 -10.33 -10.71
N TYR A 176 10.73 -9.14 -10.97
CA TYR A 176 10.26 -7.90 -10.37
C TYR A 176 9.54 -7.05 -11.41
N ILE A 177 8.74 -6.13 -10.92
CA ILE A 177 8.14 -5.11 -11.77
C ILE A 177 9.22 -4.06 -12.05
N GLU A 178 9.58 -3.93 -13.32
CA GLU A 178 10.71 -3.12 -13.75
C GLU A 178 10.32 -1.64 -13.79
N LEU A 179 11.07 -0.76 -13.13
CA LEU A 179 10.87 0.68 -13.23
C LEU A 179 11.28 1.17 -14.63
N LEU A 180 10.31 1.61 -15.43
CA LEU A 180 10.52 2.14 -16.77
C LEU A 180 10.73 3.66 -16.79
N PHE A 181 10.17 4.36 -15.81
CA PHE A 181 10.24 5.80 -15.69
C PHE A 181 10.00 6.23 -14.24
N PHE A 182 10.76 7.22 -13.79
CA PHE A 182 10.56 7.91 -12.52
C PHE A 182 10.85 9.40 -12.68
N ASP A 183 10.03 10.23 -12.05
CA ASP A 183 10.25 11.67 -11.94
C ASP A 183 9.61 12.18 -10.64
N ASP A 184 10.42 12.77 -9.76
CA ASP A 184 10.03 13.51 -8.55
C ASP A 184 10.15 15.03 -8.74
N PHE A 185 10.44 15.48 -9.96
CA PHE A 185 10.55 16.89 -10.36
C PHE A 185 11.64 17.70 -9.65
N GLU A 186 12.51 17.08 -8.85
CA GLU A 186 13.56 17.78 -8.10
C GLU A 186 14.67 18.35 -9.01
N ASP A 187 14.88 17.72 -10.17
CA ASP A 187 15.92 18.14 -11.13
C ASP A 187 15.57 19.43 -11.90
N TYR A 188 14.33 19.91 -11.80
CA TYR A 188 13.86 21.05 -12.58
C TYR A 188 13.88 22.38 -11.79
N GLY A 189 13.92 23.50 -12.51
CA GLY A 189 13.92 24.84 -11.92
C GLY A 189 12.52 25.26 -11.44
N LEU A 190 12.44 26.02 -10.35
CA LEU A 190 11.17 26.60 -9.90
C LEU A 190 10.60 27.55 -10.98
N GLY A 191 9.31 27.42 -11.28
CA GLY A 191 8.63 28.17 -12.34
C GLY A 191 8.87 27.64 -13.75
N GLN A 192 9.69 26.60 -13.94
CA GLN A 192 9.93 26.00 -15.24
C GLN A 192 8.65 25.38 -15.79
N GLU A 193 8.29 25.70 -17.04
CA GLU A 193 7.17 25.12 -17.78
C GLU A 193 7.65 24.07 -18.77
N ALA A 194 6.78 23.11 -19.10
CA ALA A 194 7.07 22.11 -20.12
C ALA A 194 7.33 22.79 -21.49
N PRO A 195 8.22 22.25 -22.33
CA PRO A 195 8.90 20.97 -22.17
C PRO A 195 10.07 21.00 -21.17
N PHE A 196 10.20 19.93 -20.40
CA PHE A 196 11.34 19.65 -19.52
C PHE A 196 11.51 18.14 -19.34
N GLY A 197 12.76 17.67 -19.32
CA GLY A 197 13.03 16.23 -19.28
C GLY A 197 12.28 15.48 -20.38
N TYR A 198 11.48 14.49 -19.99
CA TYR A 198 10.63 13.71 -20.91
C TYR A 198 9.24 14.34 -21.15
N TRP A 199 8.86 15.35 -20.37
CA TRP A 199 7.53 15.95 -20.41
C TRP A 199 7.39 16.92 -21.58
N LYS A 200 6.39 16.67 -22.41
CA LYS A 200 5.96 17.52 -23.50
C LYS A 200 4.80 18.40 -23.08
N LYS A 201 4.71 19.58 -23.70
CA LYS A 201 3.62 20.53 -23.49
C LYS A 201 2.40 20.13 -24.33
N LYS A 202 1.23 20.03 -23.70
CA LYS A 202 -0.09 19.95 -24.37
C LYS A 202 -0.93 21.18 -24.02
N GLY A 203 -0.89 21.56 -22.76
CA GLY A 203 -1.46 22.77 -22.19
C GLY A 203 -0.46 23.42 -21.24
N GLY A 204 -0.90 23.86 -20.07
CA GLY A 204 -0.02 24.42 -19.04
C GLY A 204 0.58 23.41 -18.06
N GLY A 205 1.36 23.92 -17.11
CA GLY A 205 1.98 23.12 -16.06
C GLY A 205 3.38 23.62 -15.76
N ARG A 206 3.68 23.83 -14.49
CA ARG A 206 4.98 24.35 -14.06
C ARG A 206 5.46 23.70 -12.78
N ILE A 207 6.76 23.80 -12.55
CA ILE A 207 7.38 23.30 -11.32
C ILE A 207 7.18 24.32 -10.20
N GLU A 208 6.60 23.88 -9.08
CA GLU A 208 6.42 24.70 -7.88
C GLU A 208 6.96 23.99 -6.64
N GLN A 209 7.26 24.77 -5.60
CA GLN A 209 7.62 24.21 -4.30
C GLN A 209 6.39 24.17 -3.37
N VAL A 210 6.13 23.03 -2.74
CA VAL A 210 5.01 22.85 -1.81
C VAL A 210 5.42 21.97 -0.62
N VAL A 211 4.55 21.89 0.39
CA VAL A 211 4.67 20.88 1.45
C VAL A 211 4.18 19.53 0.92
N GLU A 212 5.07 18.55 0.91
CA GLU A 212 4.84 17.18 0.47
C GLU A 212 4.19 16.30 1.56
N LYS A 213 3.86 15.05 1.20
CA LYS A 213 3.29 14.05 2.11
C LYS A 213 4.17 13.79 3.33
N ASN A 214 5.49 13.79 3.16
CA ASN A 214 6.50 13.63 4.21
C ASN A 214 6.64 14.88 5.13
N LYS A 215 5.81 15.91 4.92
CA LYS A 215 5.78 17.19 5.63
C LYS A 215 7.04 18.06 5.45
N LYS A 216 7.89 17.77 4.46
CA LYS A 216 9.01 18.61 4.02
C LYS A 216 8.61 19.43 2.80
N LEU A 217 9.42 20.42 2.47
CA LEU A 217 9.32 21.14 1.21
C LEU A 217 9.98 20.31 0.10
N GLY A 218 9.32 20.25 -1.05
CA GLY A 218 9.84 19.64 -2.27
C GLY A 218 9.19 20.23 -3.51
N LYS A 219 9.75 19.90 -4.68
CA LYS A 219 9.29 20.37 -5.97
C LYS A 219 8.24 19.43 -6.54
N VAL A 220 7.23 20.01 -7.17
CA VAL A 220 6.10 19.27 -7.73
C VAL A 220 5.69 19.86 -9.06
N LEU A 221 5.02 19.05 -9.88
CA LEU A 221 4.31 19.54 -11.03
C LEU A 221 2.97 20.17 -10.59
N SER A 222 2.75 21.43 -10.94
CA SER A 222 1.57 22.20 -10.55
C SER A 222 0.76 22.70 -11.75
N PHE A 223 -0.57 22.68 -11.60
CA PHE A 223 -1.54 23.13 -12.62
C PHE A 223 -2.42 24.30 -12.15
N LYS A 224 -1.90 25.20 -11.31
CA LYS A 224 -2.67 26.36 -10.83
C LYS A 224 -3.12 27.28 -11.98
N SER A 225 -4.45 27.52 -12.05
CA SER A 225 -5.10 28.59 -12.81
C SER A 225 -4.89 28.56 -14.32
N LEU A 226 -4.91 27.37 -14.92
CA LEU A 226 -4.69 27.22 -16.36
C LEU A 226 -5.98 27.08 -17.17
N GLY A 227 -7.11 26.73 -16.55
CA GLY A 227 -8.37 26.50 -17.25
C GLY A 227 -8.31 25.38 -18.30
N GLU A 228 -7.27 24.54 -18.24
CA GLU A 228 -7.00 23.46 -19.19
C GLU A 228 -6.87 22.13 -18.44
N LYS A 229 -7.73 21.17 -18.79
CA LYS A 229 -7.70 19.82 -18.19
C LYS A 229 -6.38 19.08 -18.41
N PHE A 230 -5.70 19.29 -19.55
CA PHE A 230 -4.52 18.53 -19.96
C PHE A 230 -3.30 19.43 -20.06
N GLY A 231 -2.31 19.20 -19.19
CA GLY A 231 -1.10 20.00 -19.15
C GLY A 231 0.08 19.39 -19.90
N VAL A 232 0.59 18.25 -19.42
CA VAL A 232 1.84 17.65 -19.90
C VAL A 232 1.72 16.16 -20.16
N TYR A 233 2.54 15.62 -21.07
CA TYR A 233 2.52 14.21 -21.40
C TYR A 233 3.88 13.65 -21.83
N ILE A 234 4.02 12.32 -21.77
CA ILE A 234 5.15 11.55 -22.27
C ILE A 234 4.60 10.61 -23.35
N ASP A 235 5.18 10.62 -24.55
CA ASP A 235 4.71 9.83 -25.71
C ASP A 235 5.38 8.46 -25.85
N LYS A 236 5.75 7.83 -24.74
CA LYS A 236 6.28 6.46 -24.73
C LYS A 236 5.13 5.46 -24.83
N MET A 237 5.17 4.56 -25.80
CA MET A 237 4.07 3.64 -26.11
C MET A 237 4.15 2.37 -25.26
N TRP A 238 3.72 2.43 -24.00
CA TRP A 238 3.70 1.27 -23.12
C TRP A 238 2.43 0.43 -23.29
N GLU A 239 2.58 -0.89 -23.32
CA GLU A 239 1.47 -1.84 -23.40
C GLU A 239 0.98 -2.18 -21.99
N ASN A 240 1.60 -3.12 -21.28
CA ASN A 240 1.21 -3.47 -19.92
C ASN A 240 2.07 -2.72 -18.90
N TYR A 241 1.44 -1.88 -18.09
CA TYR A 241 2.17 -1.08 -17.11
C TYR A 241 1.32 -0.65 -15.92
N PHE A 242 2.01 -0.36 -14.83
CA PHE A 242 1.45 0.31 -13.67
C PHE A 242 1.91 1.76 -13.65
N LEU A 243 0.96 2.69 -13.53
CA LEU A 243 1.23 4.11 -13.30
C LEU A 243 0.91 4.42 -11.84
N GLN A 244 1.95 4.74 -11.06
CA GLN A 244 1.81 5.22 -9.69
C GLN A 244 2.20 6.69 -9.62
N PHE A 245 1.46 7.47 -8.86
CA PHE A 245 1.80 8.87 -8.59
C PHE A 245 1.18 9.34 -7.28
N GLU A 246 1.69 10.43 -6.75
CA GLU A 246 1.08 11.16 -5.65
C GLU A 246 0.39 12.40 -6.18
N ALA A 247 -0.81 12.69 -5.68
CA ALA A 247 -1.52 13.91 -6.05
C ALA A 247 -2.24 14.54 -4.86
N LYS A 248 -2.42 15.85 -4.96
CA LYS A 248 -3.16 16.71 -4.04
C LYS A 248 -3.83 17.80 -4.86
N GLY A 249 -5.10 18.08 -4.64
CA GLY A 249 -5.82 19.13 -5.35
C GLY A 249 -7.28 18.81 -5.62
N GLU A 250 -8.03 19.86 -5.95
CA GLU A 250 -9.48 19.78 -6.17
C GLU A 250 -9.80 18.95 -7.40
N ASP A 251 -9.17 19.24 -8.54
CA ASP A 251 -9.40 18.52 -9.79
C ASP A 251 -8.07 18.02 -10.38
N VAL A 252 -7.80 16.74 -10.19
CA VAL A 252 -6.60 16.06 -10.70
C VAL A 252 -6.97 15.21 -11.91
N PHE A 253 -6.25 15.40 -13.02
CA PHE A 253 -6.36 14.57 -14.21
C PHE A 253 -5.08 13.77 -14.42
N ALA A 254 -5.20 12.44 -14.46
CA ALA A 254 -4.09 11.54 -14.79
C ALA A 254 -4.43 10.79 -16.08
N TYR A 255 -3.70 11.09 -17.14
CA TYR A 255 -3.89 10.55 -18.47
C TYR A 255 -3.06 9.27 -18.66
N PHE A 256 -3.62 8.27 -19.31
CA PHE A 256 -2.97 6.99 -19.58
C PHE A 256 -3.42 6.39 -20.91
N LYS A 257 -2.59 5.52 -21.49
CA LYS A 257 -2.67 5.06 -22.89
C LYS A 257 -2.85 6.22 -23.87
N VAL A 258 -2.19 7.36 -23.61
CA VAL A 258 -2.32 8.50 -24.52
C VAL A 258 -1.58 8.25 -25.83
N THR A 259 -2.19 8.65 -26.94
CA THR A 259 -1.58 8.60 -28.26
C THR A 259 -0.34 9.50 -28.33
N LYS A 260 0.45 9.35 -29.40
CA LYS A 260 1.72 10.09 -29.56
C LYS A 260 1.54 11.61 -29.56
N THR A 261 0.38 12.07 -30.00
CA THR A 261 -0.05 13.47 -30.11
C THR A 261 -0.89 13.93 -28.91
N ALA A 262 -1.12 13.03 -27.94
CA ALA A 262 -1.99 13.24 -26.78
C ALA A 262 -3.37 13.80 -27.19
N ASP A 263 -3.92 13.29 -28.29
CA ASP A 263 -5.26 13.63 -28.77
C ASP A 263 -6.30 12.56 -28.45
N ALA A 264 -5.89 11.33 -28.12
CA ALA A 264 -6.79 10.30 -27.64
C ALA A 264 -6.13 9.49 -26.52
N GLY A 265 -6.96 8.80 -25.74
CA GLY A 265 -6.53 7.97 -24.62
C GLY A 265 -7.62 7.84 -23.56
N TYR A 266 -7.18 7.61 -22.33
CA TYR A 266 -8.04 7.69 -21.16
C TYR A 266 -7.49 8.72 -20.19
N TYR A 267 -8.35 9.22 -19.32
CA TYR A 267 -7.93 9.88 -18.10
C TYR A 267 -8.75 9.47 -16.90
N LEU A 268 -8.07 9.40 -15.76
CA LEU A 268 -8.67 9.43 -14.44
C LEU A 268 -8.95 10.89 -14.10
N TYR A 269 -10.17 11.18 -13.68
CA TYR A 269 -10.53 12.42 -13.02
C TYR A 269 -10.83 12.15 -11.54
N SER A 270 -10.21 12.92 -10.66
CA SER A 270 -10.49 12.95 -9.22
C SER A 270 -10.82 14.39 -8.83
N GLY A 271 -12.09 14.64 -8.52
CA GLY A 271 -12.64 16.00 -8.41
C GLY A 271 -13.33 16.36 -7.09
N TRP A 272 -13.56 17.67 -6.89
CA TRP A 272 -14.19 18.28 -5.70
C TRP A 272 -15.58 17.70 -5.33
N MET A 273 -16.33 17.19 -6.31
CA MET A 273 -17.64 16.55 -6.09
C MET A 273 -17.55 15.10 -5.59
N SER A 274 -16.35 14.61 -5.20
CA SER A 274 -16.16 13.25 -4.68
C SER A 274 -16.45 12.15 -5.70
N ASP A 275 -16.18 12.40 -6.98
CA ASP A 275 -16.26 11.37 -8.01
C ASP A 275 -14.85 11.01 -8.49
N ILE A 276 -14.52 9.71 -8.49
CA ILE A 276 -13.44 9.19 -9.33
C ILE A 276 -14.07 8.68 -10.61
N LYS A 277 -13.59 9.17 -11.76
CA LYS A 277 -14.09 8.77 -13.09
C LYS A 277 -12.95 8.28 -13.96
N VAL A 278 -13.25 7.31 -14.80
CA VAL A 278 -12.44 7.01 -15.99
C VAL A 278 -13.19 7.51 -17.20
N VAL A 279 -12.52 8.34 -17.98
CA VAL A 279 -13.06 8.92 -19.21
C VAL A 279 -12.17 8.49 -20.37
N LYS A 280 -12.79 8.00 -21.43
CA LYS A 280 -12.17 7.76 -22.72
C LYS A 280 -12.36 9.01 -23.57
N PHE A 281 -11.32 9.44 -24.28
CA PHE A 281 -11.39 10.68 -25.06
C PHE A 281 -10.73 10.56 -26.44
N SER A 282 -11.22 11.37 -27.37
CA SER A 282 -10.64 11.60 -28.69
C SER A 282 -10.92 13.04 -29.14
N GLY A 283 -9.90 13.88 -29.11
CA GLY A 283 -10.01 15.33 -29.30
C GLY A 283 -10.87 15.95 -28.20
N LYS A 284 -12.05 16.43 -28.58
CA LYS A 284 -13.05 17.02 -27.67
C LYS A 284 -14.17 16.04 -27.29
N ASP A 285 -14.20 14.87 -27.92
CA ASP A 285 -15.17 13.84 -27.59
C ASP A 285 -14.72 13.10 -26.33
N GLU A 286 -15.62 12.97 -25.37
CA GLU A 286 -15.36 12.41 -24.05
C GLU A 286 -16.51 11.49 -23.64
N GLN A 287 -16.19 10.28 -23.19
CA GLN A 287 -17.16 9.31 -22.68
C GLN A 287 -16.71 8.78 -21.32
N VAL A 288 -17.53 8.97 -20.29
CA VAL A 288 -17.32 8.32 -18.99
C VAL A 288 -17.59 6.83 -19.12
N ILE A 289 -16.57 6.01 -18.90
CA ILE A 289 -16.65 4.55 -18.99
C ILE A 289 -16.70 3.87 -17.62
N ALA A 290 -16.33 4.59 -16.56
CA ALA A 290 -16.54 4.18 -15.17
C ALA A 290 -16.61 5.37 -14.23
N SER A 291 -17.34 5.22 -13.12
CA SER A 291 -17.42 6.23 -12.07
C SER A 291 -17.71 5.57 -10.73
N VAL A 292 -17.09 6.08 -9.67
CA VAL A 292 -17.43 5.74 -8.28
C VAL A 292 -17.53 7.03 -7.47
N LYS A 293 -18.54 7.11 -6.61
CA LYS A 293 -18.68 8.20 -5.65
C LYS A 293 -17.90 7.86 -4.39
N ARG A 294 -16.88 8.64 -4.09
CA ARG A 294 -16.11 8.53 -2.86
C ARG A 294 -15.47 9.86 -2.50
N THR A 295 -15.69 10.28 -1.26
CA THR A 295 -15.11 11.51 -0.73
C THR A 295 -13.66 11.27 -0.33
N PHE A 296 -12.78 12.10 -0.88
CA PHE A 296 -11.38 12.20 -0.47
C PHE A 296 -11.14 13.61 0.05
N ASP A 297 -10.24 13.74 1.01
CA ASP A 297 -9.75 15.06 1.39
C ASP A 297 -8.76 15.53 0.32
N TYR A 298 -9.24 16.38 -0.59
CA TYR A 298 -8.44 16.95 -1.68
C TYR A 298 -7.28 17.82 -1.19
N LYS A 299 -7.28 18.20 0.10
CA LYS A 299 -6.20 18.97 0.74
C LYS A 299 -5.04 18.09 1.20
N GLU A 300 -5.24 16.78 1.29
CA GLU A 300 -4.20 15.83 1.66
C GLU A 300 -3.64 15.11 0.43
N TRP A 301 -2.38 14.68 0.55
CA TRP A 301 -1.73 13.88 -0.49
C TRP A 301 -2.30 12.47 -0.51
N SER A 302 -2.76 12.04 -1.68
CA SER A 302 -3.20 10.66 -1.93
C SER A 302 -2.25 9.96 -2.91
N VAL A 303 -2.11 8.65 -2.73
CA VAL A 303 -1.34 7.79 -3.64
C VAL A 303 -2.32 7.12 -4.59
N PHE A 304 -2.09 7.30 -5.88
CA PHE A 304 -2.87 6.68 -6.95
C PHE A 304 -2.04 5.58 -7.59
N LEU A 305 -2.70 4.47 -7.92
CA LEU A 305 -2.14 3.38 -8.73
C LEU A 305 -3.15 3.00 -9.80
N ILE A 306 -2.76 3.12 -11.07
CA ILE A 306 -3.51 2.68 -12.24
C ILE A 306 -2.80 1.45 -12.80
N LYS A 307 -3.44 0.29 -12.71
CA LYS A 307 -2.98 -0.97 -13.29
C LYS A 307 -3.59 -1.14 -14.69
N LEU A 308 -2.74 -1.32 -15.69
CA LEU A 308 -3.13 -1.50 -17.09
C LEU A 308 -2.51 -2.80 -17.60
N VAL A 309 -3.33 -3.85 -17.69
CA VAL A 309 -2.90 -5.18 -18.13
C VAL A 309 -3.87 -5.70 -19.20
N GLY A 310 -3.41 -5.76 -20.43
CA GLY A 310 -4.25 -5.99 -21.60
C GLY A 310 -5.33 -4.90 -21.71
N SER A 311 -6.59 -5.33 -21.76
CA SER A 311 -7.78 -4.46 -21.77
C SER A 311 -8.31 -4.13 -20.37
N LYS A 312 -7.69 -4.67 -19.31
CA LYS A 312 -8.12 -4.43 -17.93
C LYS A 312 -7.54 -3.11 -17.41
N ILE A 313 -8.42 -2.30 -16.81
CA ILE A 313 -8.08 -1.03 -16.16
C ILE A 313 -8.56 -1.12 -14.71
N SER A 314 -7.61 -1.16 -13.77
CA SER A 314 -7.90 -1.17 -12.34
C SER A 314 -7.25 0.03 -11.65
N ILE A 315 -8.02 0.77 -10.85
CA ILE A 315 -7.56 1.99 -10.18
C ILE A 315 -7.69 1.82 -8.69
N TYR A 316 -6.63 2.19 -7.99
CA TYR A 316 -6.54 2.17 -6.54
C TYR A 316 -6.18 3.56 -6.04
N VAL A 317 -6.77 3.95 -4.93
CA VAL A 317 -6.42 5.19 -4.22
C VAL A 317 -6.16 4.86 -2.76
N ASN A 318 -4.98 5.23 -2.28
CA ASN A 318 -4.47 4.90 -0.95
C ASN A 318 -4.58 3.39 -0.65
N GLY A 319 -4.22 2.55 -1.63
CA GLY A 319 -4.27 1.09 -1.54
C GLY A 319 -5.65 0.47 -1.80
N VAL A 320 -6.74 1.25 -1.71
CA VAL A 320 -8.09 0.71 -1.86
C VAL A 320 -8.51 0.72 -3.34
N LYS A 321 -8.96 -0.43 -3.86
CA LYS A 321 -9.49 -0.55 -5.22
C LYS A 321 -10.77 0.29 -5.36
N MET A 322 -10.80 1.15 -6.37
CA MET A 322 -11.89 2.09 -6.65
C MET A 322 -12.67 1.73 -7.92
N ILE A 323 -11.95 1.38 -8.99
CA ILE A 323 -12.52 1.06 -10.30
C ILE A 323 -11.84 -0.20 -10.82
N ASP A 324 -12.61 -1.08 -11.45
CA ASP A 324 -12.14 -2.30 -12.09
C ASP A 324 -13.01 -2.59 -13.32
N ILE A 325 -12.49 -2.29 -14.51
CA ILE A 325 -13.23 -2.40 -15.77
C ILE A 325 -12.39 -3.04 -16.87
N VAL A 326 -13.05 -3.41 -17.96
CA VAL A 326 -12.43 -3.88 -19.19
C VAL A 326 -12.86 -2.98 -20.35
N ASP A 327 -11.90 -2.44 -21.10
CA ASP A 327 -12.12 -1.72 -22.36
C ASP A 327 -11.07 -2.19 -23.38
N ASP A 328 -11.48 -2.97 -24.39
CA ASP A 328 -10.59 -3.49 -25.43
C ASP A 328 -10.66 -2.62 -26.69
N ASP A 329 -10.16 -1.39 -26.58
CA ASP A 329 -9.98 -0.53 -27.75
C ASP A 329 -8.67 -0.86 -28.49
N PRO A 330 -8.73 -1.34 -29.74
CA PRO A 330 -7.53 -1.66 -30.50
C PRO A 330 -6.57 -0.48 -30.71
N LEU A 331 -7.08 0.76 -30.71
CA LEU A 331 -6.29 1.98 -30.90
C LEU A 331 -5.58 2.43 -29.61
N LEU A 332 -6.03 1.96 -28.44
CA LEU A 332 -5.51 2.34 -27.13
C LEU A 332 -4.82 1.18 -26.39
N ARG A 333 -4.35 0.17 -27.14
CA ARG A 333 -3.58 -0.95 -26.60
C ARG A 333 -2.23 -0.52 -26.04
N VAL A 334 -1.63 0.51 -26.63
CA VAL A 334 -0.38 1.10 -26.16
C VAL A 334 -0.57 2.59 -26.00
N GLY A 335 0.19 3.20 -25.10
CA GLY A 335 0.24 4.65 -25.04
C GLY A 335 1.05 5.18 -23.87
N GLY A 336 1.18 6.50 -23.89
CA GLY A 336 1.91 7.27 -22.91
C GLY A 336 1.12 7.54 -21.64
N ILE A 337 1.70 8.44 -20.85
CA ILE A 337 1.06 9.00 -19.66
C ILE A 337 1.03 10.52 -19.75
N GLY A 338 0.17 11.15 -18.95
CA GLY A 338 0.14 12.59 -18.82
C GLY A 338 -0.58 13.05 -17.58
N PHE A 339 -0.50 14.35 -17.32
CA PHE A 339 -1.16 14.95 -16.17
C PHE A 339 -1.73 16.32 -16.55
N GLY A 340 -2.77 16.70 -15.82
CA GLY A 340 -3.31 18.03 -15.83
C GLY A 340 -4.15 18.28 -14.60
N GLY A 341 -4.78 19.46 -14.55
CA GLY A 341 -5.47 19.91 -13.36
C GLY A 341 -6.29 21.16 -13.59
N GLU A 342 -7.42 21.22 -12.91
CA GLU A 342 -8.20 22.45 -12.73
C GLU A 342 -8.07 22.87 -11.26
N ASP A 343 -8.05 24.18 -11.01
CA ASP A 343 -8.13 24.77 -9.65
C ASP A 343 -7.29 24.07 -8.56
N TRP A 344 -5.96 24.21 -8.68
CA TRP A 344 -4.96 23.77 -7.69
C TRP A 344 -4.73 22.26 -7.61
N ALA A 345 -4.23 21.67 -8.69
CA ALA A 345 -3.67 20.32 -8.67
C ALA A 345 -2.14 20.32 -8.58
N TYR A 346 -1.63 19.38 -7.80
CA TYR A 346 -0.22 19.04 -7.68
C TYR A 346 -0.02 17.55 -7.92
N VAL A 347 1.03 17.20 -8.66
CA VAL A 347 1.46 15.83 -8.93
C VAL A 347 2.93 15.69 -8.56
N ASN A 348 3.27 14.58 -7.91
CA ASN A 348 4.64 14.23 -7.56
C ASN A 348 4.89 12.72 -7.67
N ASN A 349 6.15 12.31 -7.59
CA ASN A 349 6.57 10.91 -7.39
C ASN A 349 6.00 9.96 -8.46
N VAL A 350 6.04 10.41 -9.72
CA VAL A 350 5.48 9.68 -10.88
C VAL A 350 6.37 8.50 -11.19
N ARG A 351 5.80 7.30 -11.21
CA ARG A 351 6.49 6.06 -11.56
C ARG A 351 5.69 5.28 -12.58
N VAL A 352 6.37 4.77 -13.60
CA VAL A 352 5.81 3.79 -14.54
C VAL A 352 6.60 2.50 -14.41
N PHE A 353 5.88 1.41 -14.21
CA PHE A 353 6.49 0.10 -14.07
C PHE A 353 5.99 -0.87 -15.12
N LYS A 354 6.89 -1.71 -15.64
CA LYS A 354 6.57 -2.79 -16.56
C LYS A 354 6.05 -3.99 -15.81
N VAL A 355 4.88 -4.46 -16.20
CA VAL A 355 4.38 -5.78 -15.80
C VAL A 355 4.82 -6.77 -16.88
N LYS A 356 5.46 -7.86 -16.48
CA LYS A 356 5.86 -8.93 -17.39
C LYS A 356 4.74 -9.94 -17.56
#